data_AF-A0A7X6R1T3-F1
#
_entry.id   AF-A0A7X6R1T3-F1
#
_cell.length_a   1.000
_cell.length_b   1.000
_cell.length_c   1.000
_cell.angle_alpha   90.00
_cell.angle_beta   90.00
_cell.angle_gamma   90.00
#
_symmetry.space_group_name_H-M   'P 1'
#
loop_
_entity.id
_entity.type
_entity.pdbx_description
1 polymer ?
#
loop_
_entity_poly.entity_id
_entity_poly.type
_entity_poly.pdbx_seq_one_letter_code
_entity_poly.pdbx_strand_id
1 'polypeptide(L)'
;MSGEPVERRGNSEADDSRIADRFPSTKTPASSLVSSSTSAFTPANDGGHTATTPPPANRVGKYQLRRLADQLSDRDWAILRSVAEHRFLTVNQICLLHFHDLGSSSGLRRTQRVLARLRKTGLLETLTRRVGGMQAGSHGLVHYVAAAGEHLLRTESGDVARRRWHEPSARFVDHHLAIADLRIELEIAQRHQALELVRHEVEPAAWRRYTGLGGALITLKPDAYFETSSTPGSDFVDAWFIEIDLGHETIRTLISKCREYEQYRRQGIEQEEGGFPWVIWSLTHKDENKAERRRVALREAIDNDRQLDPNIFHVAAPEQVLPIIQKGATI
;
A
#
# COMPACT_ATOMS: atom_id res chain seq x y z
N MET A 1 -59.93 1.08 -43.58
CA MET A 1 -59.11 2.26 -43.25
C MET A 1 -58.48 1.99 -41.91
N SER A 2 -57.24 1.53 -41.97
CA SER A 2 -56.39 1.15 -40.85
C SER A 2 -55.74 2.40 -40.25
N GLY A 3 -55.65 2.47 -38.93
CA GLY A 3 -54.90 3.50 -38.22
C GLY A 3 -54.30 2.90 -36.96
N GLU A 4 -53.07 2.39 -37.08
CA GLU A 4 -52.22 1.99 -35.96
C GLU A 4 -51.80 3.21 -35.12
N PRO A 5 -51.63 3.06 -33.80
CA PRO A 5 -50.95 4.06 -32.99
C PRO A 5 -49.42 3.83 -33.04
N VAL A 6 -48.70 4.88 -33.41
CA VAL A 6 -47.24 4.95 -33.43
C VAL A 6 -46.69 4.90 -32.00
N GLU A 7 -46.02 3.80 -31.65
CA GLU A 7 -45.16 3.71 -30.47
C GLU A 7 -44.02 4.71 -30.58
N ARG A 8 -44.02 5.73 -29.72
CA ARG A 8 -42.84 6.55 -29.46
C ARG A 8 -41.86 5.72 -28.64
N ARG A 9 -40.83 5.20 -29.31
CA ARG A 9 -39.60 4.72 -28.65
C ARG A 9 -39.01 5.87 -27.85
N GLY A 10 -39.16 5.81 -26.53
CA GLY A 10 -38.34 6.59 -25.62
C GLY A 10 -36.90 6.11 -25.74
N ASN A 11 -36.01 6.98 -26.19
CA ASN A 11 -34.58 6.82 -26.02
C ASN A 11 -34.31 6.61 -24.53
N SER A 12 -33.85 5.43 -24.13
CA SER A 12 -33.20 5.27 -22.84
C SER A 12 -31.85 5.97 -22.93
N GLU A 13 -31.77 7.19 -22.41
CA GLU A 13 -30.51 7.73 -21.93
C GLU A 13 -29.94 6.71 -20.94
N ALA A 14 -28.80 6.12 -21.32
CA ALA A 14 -28.02 5.30 -20.43
C ALA A 14 -27.56 6.20 -19.28
N ASP A 15 -28.07 5.89 -18.09
CA ASP A 15 -27.78 6.52 -16.82
C ASP A 15 -26.29 6.30 -16.48
N ASP A 16 -25.45 7.26 -16.87
CA ASP A 16 -23.98 7.32 -16.69
C ASP A 16 -23.59 7.67 -15.23
N SER A 17 -24.42 7.30 -14.25
CA SER A 17 -24.37 7.78 -12.86
C SER A 17 -23.66 6.86 -11.87
N ARG A 18 -23.04 5.76 -12.32
CA ARG A 18 -22.39 4.78 -11.41
C ARG A 18 -20.87 4.91 -11.46
N ILE A 19 -20.41 5.90 -10.72
CA ILE A 19 -19.07 6.51 -10.80
C ILE A 19 -18.04 5.79 -9.90
N ALA A 20 -18.51 4.99 -8.94
CA ALA A 20 -17.77 3.99 -8.16
C ALA A 20 -18.80 3.02 -7.58
N ASP A 21 -18.85 1.79 -8.09
CA ASP A 21 -19.84 0.79 -7.72
C ASP A 21 -19.23 -0.30 -6.83
N ARG A 22 -20.07 -1.14 -6.25
CA ARG A 22 -19.64 -2.40 -5.63
C ARG A 22 -19.29 -3.41 -6.70
N PHE A 23 -18.16 -4.10 -6.56
CA PHE A 23 -17.73 -5.11 -7.54
C PHE A 23 -17.84 -6.52 -6.99
N PRO A 24 -18.13 -7.52 -7.83
CA PRO A 24 -18.12 -8.91 -7.41
C PRO A 24 -16.71 -9.29 -6.93
N SER A 25 -16.64 -9.95 -5.77
CA SER A 25 -15.40 -10.42 -5.17
C SER A 25 -14.69 -11.38 -6.13
N THR A 26 -13.62 -10.92 -6.76
CA THR A 26 -12.74 -11.79 -7.52
C THR A 26 -11.81 -12.49 -6.52
N LYS A 27 -12.18 -13.70 -6.10
CA LYS A 27 -11.27 -14.61 -5.36
C LYS A 27 -10.06 -15.08 -6.19
N THR A 28 -9.79 -14.43 -7.31
CA THR A 28 -8.75 -14.75 -8.27
C THR A 28 -7.76 -13.58 -8.27
N PRO A 29 -6.45 -13.80 -8.04
CA PRO A 29 -5.48 -12.73 -8.24
C PRO A 29 -5.64 -12.21 -9.66
N ALA A 30 -5.76 -10.90 -9.81
CA ALA A 30 -5.80 -10.25 -11.12
C ALA A 30 -4.66 -10.78 -12.00
N SER A 31 -5.02 -10.97 -13.27
CA SER A 31 -4.29 -11.70 -14.29
C SER A 31 -2.78 -11.45 -14.32
N SER A 32 -2.07 -12.53 -14.63
CA SER A 32 -0.64 -12.60 -14.91
C SER A 32 -0.11 -11.36 -15.65
N LEU A 33 0.89 -10.72 -15.04
CA LEU A 33 1.81 -9.80 -15.68
C LEU A 33 2.19 -10.31 -17.08
N VAL A 34 1.74 -9.60 -18.12
CA VAL A 34 2.26 -9.80 -19.48
C VAL A 34 3.76 -9.53 -19.42
N SER A 35 4.53 -10.61 -19.47
CA SER A 35 5.97 -10.61 -19.54
C SER A 35 6.39 -9.99 -20.87
N SER A 36 6.73 -8.71 -20.85
CA SER A 36 7.44 -8.06 -21.95
C SER A 36 8.93 -8.14 -21.61
N SER A 37 9.60 -9.11 -22.21
CA SER A 37 11.04 -9.35 -22.16
C SER A 37 11.86 -8.07 -22.32
N THR A 38 12.55 -7.68 -21.24
CA THR A 38 13.57 -6.63 -21.27
C THR A 38 14.81 -7.17 -21.99
N SER A 39 15.04 -6.71 -23.23
CA SER A 39 16.31 -6.94 -23.92
C SER A 39 17.43 -6.24 -23.15
N ALA A 40 18.39 -7.01 -22.66
CA ALA A 40 19.59 -6.49 -22.01
C ALA A 40 20.44 -5.70 -23.00
N PHE A 41 20.58 -4.40 -22.76
CA PHE A 41 21.66 -3.61 -23.33
C PHE A 41 22.96 -4.00 -22.64
N THR A 42 23.91 -4.51 -23.41
CA THR A 42 25.26 -4.84 -22.94
C THR A 42 26.17 -3.67 -23.30
N PRO A 43 26.87 -3.01 -22.35
CA PRO A 43 28.06 -2.25 -22.69
C PRO A 43 29.26 -3.19 -22.70
N ALA A 44 30.15 -2.92 -23.64
CA ALA A 44 31.33 -3.70 -23.97
C ALA A 44 32.29 -3.88 -22.78
N ASN A 45 32.93 -5.03 -22.81
CA ASN A 45 34.01 -5.47 -21.95
C ASN A 45 35.31 -4.77 -22.38
N ASP A 46 35.88 -3.93 -21.51
CA ASP A 46 37.28 -3.51 -21.59
C ASP A 46 37.97 -3.92 -20.28
N GLY A 47 39.02 -4.73 -20.44
CA GLY A 47 39.72 -5.40 -19.36
C GLY A 47 40.79 -4.54 -18.68
N GLY A 48 41.27 -5.08 -17.55
CA GLY A 48 42.55 -4.73 -16.95
C GLY A 48 42.45 -3.81 -15.73
N HIS A 49 42.52 -4.39 -14.52
CA HIS A 49 43.69 -4.30 -13.65
C HIS A 49 43.40 -5.03 -12.33
N THR A 50 44.25 -6.00 -12.00
CA THR A 50 44.32 -6.74 -10.74
C THR A 50 44.56 -5.80 -9.57
N ALA A 51 43.53 -5.56 -8.76
CA ALA A 51 43.66 -5.03 -7.42
C ALA A 51 42.94 -5.97 -6.45
N THR A 52 43.73 -6.73 -5.69
CA THR A 52 43.28 -7.66 -4.65
C THR A 52 42.61 -6.87 -3.53
N THR A 53 41.31 -6.65 -3.66
CA THR A 53 40.48 -6.13 -2.57
C THR A 53 40.10 -7.33 -1.68
N PRO A 54 40.34 -7.28 -0.36
CA PRO A 54 39.94 -8.38 0.52
C PRO A 54 38.43 -8.61 0.42
N PRO A 55 37.96 -9.88 0.45
CA PRO A 55 36.55 -10.17 0.28
C PRO A 55 35.74 -9.53 1.41
N PRO A 56 34.58 -8.91 1.13
CA PRO A 56 33.73 -8.39 2.19
C PRO A 56 33.32 -9.56 3.10
N ALA A 57 33.64 -9.42 4.39
CA ALA A 57 33.30 -10.38 5.42
C ALA A 57 31.77 -10.62 5.44
N ASN A 58 31.38 -11.90 5.53
CA ASN A 58 30.00 -12.38 5.70
C ASN A 58 29.03 -12.22 4.52
N ARG A 59 29.40 -12.74 3.34
CA ARG A 59 28.35 -13.34 2.49
C ARG A 59 27.85 -14.61 3.15
N VAL A 60 26.64 -14.56 3.73
CA VAL A 60 25.93 -15.76 4.20
C VAL A 60 25.86 -16.73 3.02
N GLY A 61 26.55 -17.86 3.11
CA GLY A 61 26.63 -18.84 2.02
C GLY A 61 25.25 -19.47 1.75
N LYS A 62 25.03 -19.97 0.53
CA LYS A 62 23.76 -20.63 0.13
C LYS A 62 23.30 -21.70 1.13
N TYR A 63 24.24 -22.48 1.66
CA TYR A 63 23.96 -23.50 2.69
C TYR A 63 23.52 -22.91 4.04
N GLN A 64 24.14 -21.81 4.46
CA GLN A 64 23.78 -21.12 5.70
C GLN A 64 22.40 -20.45 5.58
N LEU A 65 22.06 -19.91 4.40
CA LEU A 65 20.73 -19.38 4.11
C LEU A 65 19.64 -20.47 4.15
N ARG A 66 19.88 -21.62 3.52
CA ARG A 66 18.93 -22.76 3.59
C ARG A 66 18.71 -23.21 5.03
N ARG A 67 19.80 -23.42 5.78
CA ARG A 67 19.72 -23.79 7.19
C ARG A 67 18.98 -22.75 8.04
N LEU A 68 19.09 -21.47 7.68
CA LEU A 68 18.37 -20.40 8.36
C LEU A 68 16.88 -20.45 8.02
N ALA A 69 16.53 -20.62 6.74
CA ALA A 69 15.15 -20.80 6.27
C ALA A 69 14.47 -21.98 6.98
N ASP A 70 15.15 -23.12 7.10
CA ASP A 70 14.63 -24.33 7.76
C ASP A 70 14.35 -24.15 9.27
N GLN A 71 14.91 -23.10 9.89
CA GLN A 71 14.71 -22.80 11.31
C GLN A 71 13.62 -21.75 11.57
N LEU A 72 13.11 -21.10 10.52
CA LEU A 72 12.07 -20.10 10.65
C LEU A 72 10.71 -20.77 10.82
N SER A 73 9.97 -20.35 11.85
CA SER A 73 8.56 -20.71 11.97
C SER A 73 7.72 -19.96 10.94
N ASP A 74 6.48 -20.40 10.73
CA ASP A 74 5.52 -19.69 9.85
C ASP A 74 5.33 -18.24 10.29
N ARG A 75 5.31 -18.00 11.61
CA ARG A 75 5.22 -16.64 12.18
C ARG A 75 6.47 -15.82 11.89
N ASP A 76 7.66 -16.44 11.85
CA ASP A 76 8.90 -15.72 11.49
C ASP A 76 8.88 -15.29 10.03
N TRP A 77 8.43 -16.18 9.14
CA TRP A 77 8.22 -15.85 7.73
C TRP A 77 7.17 -14.76 7.55
N ALA A 78 6.04 -14.86 8.25
CA ALA A 78 4.99 -13.83 8.21
C ALA A 78 5.53 -12.45 8.63
N ILE A 79 6.30 -12.38 9.72
CA ILE A 79 6.95 -11.14 10.16
C ILE A 79 7.91 -10.60 9.09
N LEU A 80 8.75 -11.45 8.49
CA LEU A 80 9.69 -11.00 7.45
C LEU A 80 8.96 -10.44 6.23
N ARG A 81 7.90 -11.10 5.78
CA ARG A 81 7.09 -10.64 4.64
C ARG A 81 6.40 -9.32 4.96
N SER A 82 5.77 -9.17 6.13
CA SER A 82 5.12 -7.90 6.50
C SER A 82 6.12 -6.74 6.68
N VAL A 83 7.31 -6.99 7.23
CA VAL A 83 8.36 -5.94 7.28
C VAL A 83 8.87 -5.60 5.88
N ALA A 84 8.94 -6.55 4.96
CA ALA A 84 9.37 -6.30 3.57
C ALA A 84 8.32 -5.50 2.78
N GLU A 85 7.05 -5.83 2.99
CA GLU A 85 5.88 -5.20 2.42
C GLU A 85 5.78 -3.74 2.85
N HIS A 86 5.78 -3.46 4.16
CA HIS A 86 5.69 -2.10 4.71
C HIS A 86 7.03 -1.34 4.74
N ARG A 87 8.14 -2.01 4.40
CA ARG A 87 9.55 -1.57 4.54
C ARG A 87 10.03 -1.33 5.97
N PHE A 88 9.19 -0.73 6.81
CA PHE A 88 9.45 -0.40 8.20
C PHE A 88 8.26 -0.79 9.05
N LEU A 89 8.53 -1.42 10.20
CA LEU A 89 7.50 -1.66 11.21
C LEU A 89 8.09 -1.46 12.61
N THR A 90 7.30 -0.93 13.54
CA THR A 90 7.65 -0.89 14.96
C THR A 90 7.39 -2.22 15.65
N VAL A 91 7.99 -2.42 16.83
CA VAL A 91 7.66 -3.56 17.72
C VAL A 91 6.16 -3.66 17.99
N ASN A 92 5.48 -2.54 18.22
CA ASN A 92 4.04 -2.53 18.53
C ASN A 92 3.21 -2.98 17.33
N GLN A 93 3.50 -2.44 16.15
CA GLN A 93 2.83 -2.83 14.90
C GLN A 93 3.01 -4.33 14.61
N ILE A 94 4.24 -4.86 14.77
CA ILE A 94 4.50 -6.30 14.60
C ILE A 94 3.72 -7.14 15.63
N CYS A 95 3.62 -6.65 16.87
CA CYS A 95 2.84 -7.33 17.92
C CYS A 95 1.35 -7.39 17.54
N LEU A 96 0.78 -6.27 17.08
CA LEU A 96 -0.61 -6.18 16.67
C LEU A 96 -0.91 -7.04 15.43
N LEU A 97 0.04 -7.16 14.50
CA LEU A 97 -0.12 -8.00 13.31
C LEU A 97 -0.03 -9.49 13.61
N HIS A 98 1.01 -9.94 14.35
CA HIS A 98 1.38 -11.36 14.38
C HIS A 98 1.24 -12.05 15.73
N PHE A 99 0.96 -11.30 16.79
CA PHE A 99 0.83 -11.82 18.17
C PHE A 99 -0.49 -11.39 18.82
N HIS A 100 -1.52 -11.12 18.00
CA HIS A 100 -2.84 -10.70 18.44
C HIS A 100 -3.60 -11.78 19.24
N ASP A 101 -3.15 -13.03 19.16
CA ASP A 101 -3.66 -14.19 19.90
C ASP A 101 -3.23 -14.20 21.37
N LEU A 102 -2.31 -13.31 21.77
CA LEU A 102 -1.73 -13.27 23.10
C LEU A 102 -2.18 -12.02 23.86
N GLY A 103 -2.33 -12.13 25.18
CA GLY A 103 -2.59 -10.95 26.03
C GLY A 103 -1.46 -9.92 25.92
N SER A 104 -1.80 -8.63 25.96
CA SER A 104 -0.92 -7.52 25.53
C SER A 104 0.51 -7.58 26.07
N SER A 105 0.70 -7.80 27.39
CA SER A 105 2.03 -7.88 27.99
C SER A 105 2.81 -9.12 27.55
N SER A 106 2.13 -10.26 27.38
CA SER A 106 2.74 -11.51 26.93
C SER A 106 3.09 -11.46 25.44
N GLY A 107 2.21 -10.88 24.61
CA GLY A 107 2.42 -10.63 23.20
C GLY A 107 3.63 -9.74 22.96
N LEU A 108 3.74 -8.62 23.67
CA LEU A 108 4.87 -7.71 23.53
C LEU A 108 6.20 -8.37 23.89
N ARG A 109 6.28 -9.09 25.02
CA ARG A 109 7.49 -9.83 25.42
C ARG A 109 7.89 -10.88 24.38
N ARG A 110 6.91 -11.62 23.84
CA ARG A 110 7.18 -12.64 22.82
C ARG A 110 7.65 -12.02 21.51
N THR A 111 7.03 -10.93 21.10
CA THR A 111 7.42 -10.13 19.93
C THR A 111 8.86 -9.66 20.06
N GLN A 112 9.22 -9.02 21.18
CA GLN A 112 10.59 -8.56 21.43
C GLN A 112 11.63 -9.69 21.36
N ARG A 113 11.32 -10.86 21.93
CA ARG A 113 12.20 -12.04 21.89
C ARG A 113 12.41 -12.55 20.46
N VAL A 114 11.32 -12.67 19.68
CA VAL A 114 11.38 -13.10 18.28
C VAL A 114 12.18 -12.11 17.45
N LEU A 115 11.91 -10.81 17.58
CA LEU A 115 12.64 -9.77 16.85
C LEU A 115 14.13 -9.73 17.24
N ALA A 116 14.47 -9.94 18.51
CA ALA A 116 15.88 -10.03 18.94
C ALA A 116 16.60 -11.21 18.27
N ARG A 117 15.93 -12.37 18.15
CA ARG A 117 16.45 -13.53 17.43
C ARG A 117 16.64 -13.25 15.94
N LEU A 118 15.62 -12.71 15.26
CA LEU A 118 15.69 -12.40 13.82
C LEU A 118 16.79 -11.37 13.50
N ARG A 119 17.03 -10.42 14.41
CA ARG A 119 18.18 -9.50 14.30
C ARG A 119 19.52 -10.18 14.49
N LYS A 120 19.64 -11.06 15.48
CA LYS A 120 20.89 -11.82 15.72
C LYS A 120 21.30 -12.66 14.50
N THR A 121 20.34 -13.11 13.71
CA THR A 121 20.58 -13.87 12.47
C THR A 121 20.72 -13.00 11.21
N GLY A 122 20.69 -11.66 11.35
CA GLY A 122 20.82 -10.73 10.22
C GLY A 122 19.63 -10.72 9.25
N LEU A 123 18.45 -11.21 9.71
CA LEU A 123 17.22 -11.21 8.92
C LEU A 123 16.48 -9.88 9.01
N LEU A 124 16.51 -9.28 10.21
CA LEU A 124 16.03 -7.94 10.47
C LEU A 124 17.18 -7.09 11.00
N GLU A 125 17.04 -5.78 10.89
CA GLU A 125 17.87 -4.78 11.56
C GLU A 125 16.97 -3.65 12.07
N THR A 126 17.53 -2.69 12.79
CA THR A 126 16.79 -1.55 13.33
C THR A 126 17.39 -0.25 12.87
N LEU A 127 16.55 0.75 12.64
CA LEU A 127 17.03 2.12 12.46
C LEU A 127 17.68 2.59 13.77
N THR A 128 18.89 3.14 13.66
CA THR A 128 19.70 3.62 14.79
C THR A 128 19.11 4.86 15.45
N ARG A 129 18.35 5.67 14.69
CA ARG A 129 17.67 6.85 15.21
C ARG A 129 16.22 6.55 15.60
N ARG A 130 15.79 7.12 16.73
CA ARG A 130 14.36 7.34 16.99
C ARG A 130 13.88 8.34 15.94
N VAL A 131 12.95 7.93 15.09
CA VAL A 131 12.29 8.85 14.18
C VAL A 131 11.31 9.67 15.03
N GLY A 132 11.67 10.94 15.24
CA GLY A 132 10.88 11.88 16.02
C GLY A 132 9.85 12.57 15.14
N GLY A 133 8.59 12.19 15.30
CA GLY A 133 7.41 12.81 14.72
C GLY A 133 6.27 12.84 15.75
N MET A 134 5.26 13.69 15.55
CA MET A 134 4.43 14.28 16.64
C MET A 134 3.52 13.35 17.42
N GLN A 135 3.38 12.09 17.02
CA GLN A 135 2.77 11.05 17.86
C GLN A 135 3.83 10.23 18.59
N ALA A 136 4.82 10.89 19.22
CA ALA A 136 5.92 10.23 19.93
C ALA A 136 5.48 9.57 21.26
N GLY A 137 4.34 8.86 21.26
CA GLY A 137 3.99 7.87 22.25
C GLY A 137 4.73 6.57 21.94
N SER A 138 5.73 6.24 22.75
CA SER A 138 6.32 4.89 22.91
C SER A 138 6.77 4.10 21.66
N HIS A 139 6.87 4.71 20.47
CA HIS A 139 7.35 4.03 19.27
C HIS A 139 8.75 3.43 19.54
N GLY A 140 8.75 2.11 19.70
CA GLY A 140 9.93 1.33 20.02
C GLY A 140 10.92 1.32 18.85
N LEU A 141 11.84 0.36 18.87
CA LEU A 141 12.72 0.11 17.75
C LEU A 141 11.91 -0.07 16.45
N VAL A 142 12.33 0.62 15.38
CA VAL A 142 11.78 0.47 14.02
C VAL A 142 12.64 -0.56 13.28
N HIS A 143 12.01 -1.61 12.79
CA HIS A 143 12.64 -2.73 12.11
C HIS A 143 12.53 -2.61 10.60
N TYR A 144 13.56 -3.07 9.90
CA TYR A 144 13.57 -3.26 8.45
C TYR A 144 14.24 -4.59 8.11
N VAL A 145 14.02 -5.09 6.89
CA VAL A 145 14.65 -6.34 6.42
C VAL A 145 16.13 -6.12 6.12
N ALA A 146 16.98 -6.89 6.78
CA ALA A 146 18.43 -6.85 6.57
C ALA A 146 18.86 -7.76 5.41
N ALA A 147 20.14 -7.70 5.04
CA ALA A 147 20.66 -8.34 3.82
C ALA A 147 20.38 -9.86 3.73
N ALA A 148 20.45 -10.61 4.84
CA ALA A 148 20.15 -12.05 4.82
C ALA A 148 18.64 -12.30 4.65
N GLY A 149 17.80 -11.47 5.27
CA GLY A 149 16.34 -11.54 5.11
C GLY A 149 15.90 -11.22 3.68
N GLU A 150 16.49 -10.20 3.07
CA GLU A 150 16.20 -9.85 1.67
C GLU A 150 16.63 -10.99 0.73
N HIS A 151 17.75 -11.66 1.02
CA HIS A 151 18.15 -12.82 0.25
C HIS A 151 17.17 -14.00 0.41
N LEU A 152 16.65 -14.25 1.60
CA LEU A 152 15.65 -15.30 1.81
C LEU A 152 14.37 -14.99 1.02
N LEU A 153 13.84 -13.78 1.15
CA LEU A 153 12.61 -13.36 0.47
C LEU A 153 12.74 -13.44 -1.06
N ARG A 154 13.87 -13.02 -1.63
CA ARG A 154 14.14 -13.19 -3.07
C ARG A 154 14.24 -14.64 -3.51
N THR A 155 14.80 -15.51 -2.66
CA THR A 155 14.88 -16.94 -2.96
C THR A 155 13.49 -17.57 -2.94
N GLU A 156 12.61 -17.12 -2.05
CA GLU A 156 11.21 -17.54 -1.99
C GLU A 156 10.39 -17.04 -3.18
N SER A 157 10.52 -15.77 -3.56
CA SER A 157 9.73 -15.17 -4.65
C SER A 157 10.28 -15.45 -6.05
N GLY A 158 11.53 -15.90 -6.16
CA GLY A 158 12.24 -16.01 -7.44
C GLY A 158 12.73 -14.67 -7.98
N ASP A 159 12.62 -13.58 -7.22
CA ASP A 159 13.03 -12.24 -7.65
C ASP A 159 14.57 -12.13 -7.72
N VAL A 160 15.05 -11.53 -8.81
CA VAL A 160 16.47 -11.36 -9.09
C VAL A 160 16.94 -9.95 -8.70
N ALA A 161 16.03 -8.99 -8.56
CA ALA A 161 16.35 -7.61 -8.26
C ALA A 161 16.74 -7.43 -6.79
N ARG A 162 17.92 -6.84 -6.54
CA ARG A 162 18.33 -6.42 -5.20
C ARG A 162 17.85 -5.00 -4.93
N ARG A 163 17.20 -4.78 -3.79
CA ARG A 163 16.93 -3.43 -3.29
C ARG A 163 18.22 -2.89 -2.68
N ARG A 164 18.72 -1.77 -3.22
CA ARG A 164 19.87 -1.09 -2.63
C ARG A 164 19.40 -0.39 -1.34
N TRP A 165 20.04 -0.71 -0.23
CA TRP A 165 19.79 -0.01 1.03
C TRP A 165 20.37 1.42 0.97
N HIS A 166 19.54 2.38 1.35
CA HIS A 166 19.92 3.77 1.58
C HIS A 166 19.29 4.20 2.89
N GLU A 167 20.01 4.98 3.71
CA GLU A 167 19.47 5.44 4.98
C GLU A 167 18.25 6.36 4.74
N PRO A 168 17.05 5.99 5.23
CA PRO A 168 15.82 6.70 4.92
C PRO A 168 15.70 8.02 5.70
N SER A 169 15.02 9.03 5.12
CA SER A 169 14.66 10.27 5.82
C SER A 169 13.57 10.03 6.87
N ALA A 170 13.40 10.97 7.83
CA ALA A 170 12.47 10.78 8.95
C ALA A 170 11.03 10.76 8.41
N ARG A 171 10.76 11.74 7.53
CA ARG A 171 9.53 11.84 6.75
C ARG A 171 9.19 10.54 6.02
N PHE A 172 10.17 9.90 5.39
CA PHE A 172 9.96 8.66 4.64
C PHE A 172 9.56 7.50 5.55
N VAL A 173 10.20 7.38 6.72
CA VAL A 173 9.85 6.37 7.72
C VAL A 173 8.47 6.64 8.30
N ASP A 174 8.20 7.87 8.74
CA ASP A 174 6.90 8.25 9.33
C ASP A 174 5.74 7.96 8.34
N HIS A 175 5.93 8.27 7.06
CA HIS A 175 4.97 7.95 6.00
C HIS A 175 4.66 6.46 5.91
N HIS A 176 5.68 5.61 5.84
CA HIS A 176 5.50 4.16 5.76
C HIS A 176 4.90 3.57 7.03
N LEU A 177 5.26 4.11 8.21
CA LEU A 177 4.65 3.70 9.47
C LEU A 177 3.17 4.06 9.52
N ALA A 178 2.78 5.23 9.01
CA ALA A 178 1.37 5.62 8.93
C ALA A 178 0.54 4.75 7.98
N ILE A 179 1.12 4.31 6.84
CA ILE A 179 0.49 3.31 5.96
C ILE A 179 0.28 1.98 6.71
N ALA A 180 1.28 1.54 7.48
CA ALA A 180 1.18 0.34 8.29
C ALA A 180 0.12 0.45 9.40
N ASP A 181 -0.02 1.62 10.03
CA ASP A 181 -1.05 1.86 11.05
C ASP A 181 -2.46 1.67 10.46
N LEU A 182 -2.75 2.24 9.29
CA LEU A 182 -4.04 2.04 8.63
C LEU A 182 -4.30 0.55 8.30
N ARG A 183 -3.29 -0.16 7.78
CA ARG A 183 -3.39 -1.60 7.52
C ARG A 183 -3.75 -2.39 8.78
N ILE A 184 -3.18 -2.01 9.92
CA ILE A 184 -3.41 -2.64 11.22
C ILE A 184 -4.81 -2.29 11.76
N GLU A 185 -5.26 -1.06 11.60
CA GLU A 185 -6.64 -0.68 11.96
C GLU A 185 -7.66 -1.52 11.19
N LEU A 186 -7.43 -1.76 9.89
CA LEU A 186 -8.28 -2.64 9.07
C LEU A 186 -8.19 -4.11 9.52
N GLU A 187 -7.01 -4.63 9.87
CA GLU A 187 -6.87 -5.97 10.47
C GLU A 187 -7.68 -6.11 11.77
N ILE A 188 -7.59 -5.10 12.63
CA ILE A 188 -8.28 -5.11 13.93
C ILE A 188 -9.79 -5.06 13.70
N ALA A 189 -10.26 -4.19 12.81
CA ALA A 189 -11.67 -4.12 12.42
C ALA A 189 -12.17 -5.46 11.87
N GLN A 190 -11.37 -6.13 11.02
CA GLN A 190 -11.68 -7.46 10.51
C GLN A 190 -11.82 -8.50 11.62
N ARG A 191 -10.91 -8.53 12.59
CA ARG A 191 -10.96 -9.48 13.72
C ARG A 191 -12.17 -9.23 14.63
N HIS A 192 -12.62 -7.97 14.72
CA HIS A 192 -13.85 -7.60 15.40
C HIS A 192 -15.11 -7.77 14.54
N GLN A 193 -14.99 -8.35 13.35
CA GLN A 193 -16.09 -8.56 12.40
C GLN A 193 -16.82 -7.28 12.01
N ALA A 194 -16.15 -6.13 12.08
CA ALA A 194 -16.72 -4.83 11.71
C ALA A 194 -16.64 -4.57 10.19
N LEU A 195 -15.76 -5.30 9.50
CA LEU A 195 -15.65 -5.39 8.05
C LEU A 195 -14.91 -6.69 7.70
N GLU A 196 -14.86 -7.04 6.42
CA GLU A 196 -13.92 -8.02 5.88
C GLU A 196 -12.89 -7.30 5.01
N LEU A 197 -11.61 -7.60 5.20
CA LEU A 197 -10.52 -7.09 4.36
C LEU A 197 -10.13 -8.18 3.36
N VAL A 198 -10.63 -8.04 2.13
CA VAL A 198 -10.51 -9.05 1.08
C VAL A 198 -9.14 -8.98 0.41
N ARG A 199 -8.65 -7.77 0.13
CA ARG A 199 -7.35 -7.54 -0.48
C ARG A 199 -6.67 -6.32 0.10
N HIS A 200 -5.35 -6.37 0.18
CA HIS A 200 -4.53 -5.22 0.48
C HIS A 200 -3.25 -5.23 -0.35
N GLU A 201 -2.84 -4.05 -0.78
CA GLU A 201 -1.56 -3.79 -1.40
C GLU A 201 -1.03 -2.46 -0.85
N VAL A 202 0.25 -2.41 -0.53
CA VAL A 202 0.93 -1.15 -0.17
C VAL A 202 2.04 -0.87 -1.18
N GLU A 203 2.49 0.38 -1.29
CA GLU A 203 3.51 0.73 -2.27
C GLU A 203 4.79 -0.14 -2.16
N PRO A 204 5.36 -0.63 -3.28
CA PRO A 204 4.99 -0.32 -4.66
C PRO A 204 3.95 -1.28 -5.29
N ALA A 205 3.43 -2.27 -4.55
CA ALA A 205 2.49 -3.24 -5.08
C ALA A 205 1.17 -2.60 -5.53
N ALA A 206 0.73 -1.54 -4.84
CA ALA A 206 -0.45 -0.77 -5.17
C ALA A 206 -0.31 0.08 -6.47
N TRP A 207 0.88 0.18 -7.07
CA TRP A 207 1.10 1.03 -8.25
C TRP A 207 0.44 0.45 -9.49
N ARG A 208 -0.15 1.31 -10.33
CA ARG A 208 -0.81 0.92 -11.58
C ARG A 208 -0.06 1.47 -12.78
N ARG A 209 0.42 0.59 -13.66
CA ARG A 209 1.10 0.97 -14.91
C ARG A 209 0.10 0.96 -16.05
N TYR A 210 0.08 2.03 -16.84
CA TYR A 210 -0.83 2.16 -17.98
C TYR A 210 -0.21 2.99 -19.10
N THR A 211 -0.74 2.84 -20.31
CA THR A 211 -0.32 3.63 -21.46
C THR A 211 -1.16 4.90 -21.52
N GLY A 212 -0.52 6.07 -21.41
CA GLY A 212 -1.19 7.36 -21.52
C GLY A 212 -1.43 7.79 -22.97
N LEU A 213 -2.10 8.93 -23.13
CA LEU A 213 -2.28 9.59 -24.42
C LEU A 213 -0.91 9.81 -25.11
N GLY A 214 -0.77 9.33 -26.34
CA GLY A 214 0.49 9.39 -27.09
C GLY A 214 1.45 8.22 -26.85
N GLY A 215 1.03 7.16 -26.15
CA GLY A 215 1.79 5.90 -26.05
C GLY A 215 2.86 5.88 -24.94
N ALA A 216 2.97 6.94 -24.14
CA ALA A 216 3.90 6.99 -23.02
C ALA A 216 3.45 6.05 -21.89
N LEU A 217 4.38 5.28 -21.32
CA LEU A 217 4.09 4.45 -20.15
C LEU A 217 4.08 5.32 -18.88
N ILE A 218 2.92 5.40 -18.24
CA ILE A 218 2.68 6.16 -17.01
C ILE A 218 2.51 5.17 -15.85
N THR A 219 2.77 5.63 -14.63
CA THR A 219 2.52 4.86 -13.41
C THR A 219 1.78 5.72 -12.41
N LEU A 220 0.54 5.37 -12.09
CA LEU A 220 -0.16 5.88 -10.92
C LEU A 220 0.45 5.22 -9.67
N LYS A 221 0.70 6.02 -8.63
CA LYS A 221 1.39 5.57 -7.42
C LYS A 221 0.57 5.87 -6.15
N PRO A 222 -0.48 5.06 -5.89
CA PRO A 222 -1.16 5.07 -4.60
C PRO A 222 -0.21 4.64 -3.50
N ASP A 223 -0.42 5.17 -2.28
CA ASP A 223 0.30 4.69 -1.10
C ASP A 223 -0.18 3.29 -0.71
N ALA A 224 -1.49 3.05 -0.83
CA ALA A 224 -2.10 1.74 -0.64
C ALA A 224 -3.34 1.54 -1.51
N TYR A 225 -3.72 0.28 -1.68
CA TYR A 225 -4.96 -0.18 -2.28
C TYR A 225 -5.60 -1.22 -1.37
N PHE A 226 -6.90 -1.11 -1.12
CA PHE A 226 -7.66 -2.04 -0.30
C PHE A 226 -8.96 -2.44 -0.98
N GLU A 227 -9.35 -3.70 -0.83
CA GLU A 227 -10.71 -4.17 -1.12
C GLU A 227 -11.32 -4.65 0.20
N THR A 228 -12.50 -4.14 0.54
CA THR A 228 -13.19 -4.47 1.78
C THR A 228 -14.63 -4.82 1.53
N SER A 229 -15.25 -5.56 2.44
CA SER A 229 -16.69 -5.74 2.47
C SER A 229 -17.28 -5.27 3.80
N SER A 230 -18.24 -4.35 3.76
CA SER A 230 -18.98 -3.90 4.95
C SER A 230 -19.85 -5.01 5.57
N THR A 231 -20.18 -6.06 4.80
CA THR A 231 -20.92 -7.23 5.28
C THR A 231 -20.05 -8.47 5.09
N PRO A 232 -19.46 -9.03 6.16
CA PRO A 232 -18.59 -10.21 6.05
C PRO A 232 -19.28 -11.37 5.32
N GLY A 233 -18.60 -11.96 4.34
CA GLY A 233 -19.12 -13.03 3.48
C GLY A 233 -20.00 -12.58 2.32
N SER A 234 -20.10 -11.26 2.06
CA SER A 234 -20.76 -10.72 0.87
C SER A 234 -19.96 -11.03 -0.39
N ASP A 235 -20.67 -11.30 -1.49
CA ASP A 235 -20.07 -11.45 -2.82
C ASP A 235 -19.63 -10.12 -3.42
N PHE A 236 -19.85 -8.99 -2.74
CA PHE A 236 -19.51 -7.66 -3.19
C PHE A 236 -18.46 -7.00 -2.29
N VAL A 237 -17.49 -6.33 -2.93
CA VAL A 237 -16.44 -5.54 -2.30
C VAL A 237 -16.50 -4.08 -2.74
N ASP A 238 -16.08 -3.22 -1.83
CA ASP A 238 -15.76 -1.81 -2.06
C ASP A 238 -14.23 -1.69 -2.19
N ALA A 239 -13.77 -0.96 -3.21
CA ALA A 239 -12.34 -0.79 -3.50
C ALA A 239 -11.88 0.64 -3.21
N TRP A 240 -10.66 0.77 -2.68
CA TRP A 240 -10.11 2.05 -2.21
C TRP A 240 -8.66 2.21 -2.63
N PHE A 241 -8.34 3.31 -3.31
CA PHE A 241 -7.00 3.87 -3.31
C PHE A 241 -6.83 4.80 -2.11
N ILE A 242 -5.71 4.67 -1.41
CA ILE A 242 -5.40 5.49 -0.24
C ILE A 242 -4.16 6.33 -0.49
N GLU A 243 -4.25 7.57 -0.01
CA GLU A 243 -3.17 8.53 0.05
C GLU A 243 -3.03 9.05 1.48
N ILE A 244 -1.81 9.04 2.02
CA ILE A 244 -1.51 9.52 3.37
C ILE A 244 -0.59 10.74 3.29
N ASP A 245 -1.09 11.92 3.62
CA ASP A 245 -0.26 13.12 3.75
C ASP A 245 -0.13 13.52 5.23
N LEU A 246 1.10 13.39 5.75
CA LEU A 246 1.46 13.84 7.09
C LEU A 246 1.72 15.36 7.19
N GLY A 247 1.16 16.14 6.26
CA GLY A 247 1.24 17.60 6.23
C GLY A 247 2.49 18.14 5.51
N HIS A 248 3.11 17.33 4.64
CA HIS A 248 4.36 17.68 3.97
C HIS A 248 4.14 18.27 2.57
N GLU A 249 3.04 17.88 1.90
CA GLU A 249 2.76 18.32 0.55
C GLU A 249 1.97 19.64 0.51
N THR A 250 2.05 20.37 -0.60
CA THR A 250 1.22 21.57 -0.80
C THR A 250 -0.13 21.19 -1.41
N ILE A 251 -1.18 21.99 -1.20
CA ILE A 251 -2.50 21.75 -1.84
C ILE A 251 -2.36 21.63 -3.37
N ARG A 252 -1.47 22.42 -3.99
CA ARG A 252 -1.16 22.30 -5.42
C ARG A 252 -0.63 20.92 -5.80
N THR A 253 0.29 20.38 -5.00
CA THR A 253 0.83 19.02 -5.23
C THR A 253 -0.26 17.97 -5.12
N LEU A 254 -1.10 18.08 -4.08
CA LEU A 254 -2.21 17.14 -3.84
C LEU A 254 -3.22 17.16 -5.01
N ILE A 255 -3.61 18.35 -5.49
CA ILE A 255 -4.49 18.49 -6.66
C ILE A 255 -3.86 17.93 -7.94
N SER A 256 -2.55 18.12 -8.14
CA SER A 256 -1.85 17.49 -9.25
C SER A 256 -1.99 15.96 -9.20
N LYS A 257 -1.87 15.36 -8.01
CA LYS A 257 -2.05 13.92 -7.82
C LYS A 257 -3.51 13.50 -8.03
N CYS A 258 -4.50 14.28 -7.58
CA CYS A 258 -5.91 14.02 -7.92
C CYS A 258 -6.14 13.98 -9.44
N ARG A 259 -5.49 14.86 -10.21
CA ARG A 259 -5.57 14.84 -11.68
C ARG A 259 -4.91 13.61 -12.30
N GLU A 260 -3.86 13.06 -11.68
CA GLU A 260 -3.27 11.77 -12.09
C GLU A 260 -4.25 10.61 -11.89
N TYR A 261 -4.99 10.58 -10.78
CA TYR A 261 -6.07 9.60 -10.55
C TYR A 261 -7.17 9.72 -11.60
N GLU A 262 -7.63 10.93 -11.88
CA GLU A 262 -8.67 11.15 -12.89
C GLU A 262 -8.19 10.80 -14.31
N GLN A 263 -6.93 11.09 -14.64
CA GLN A 263 -6.33 10.65 -15.91
C GLN A 263 -6.29 9.12 -16.02
N TYR A 264 -5.97 8.44 -14.92
CA TYR A 264 -5.99 6.97 -14.84
C TYR A 264 -7.42 6.41 -14.95
N ARG A 265 -8.38 6.98 -14.22
CA ARG A 265 -9.80 6.58 -14.26
C ARG A 265 -10.35 6.62 -15.68
N ARG A 266 -10.00 7.64 -16.46
CA ARG A 266 -10.43 7.78 -17.86
C ARG A 266 -9.89 6.71 -18.80
N GLN A 267 -8.89 5.93 -18.38
CA GLN A 267 -8.43 4.79 -19.19
C GLN A 267 -9.40 3.59 -19.14
N GLY A 268 -10.33 3.55 -18.19
CA GLY A 268 -11.31 2.46 -18.10
C GLY A 268 -10.77 1.14 -17.53
N ILE A 269 -9.49 1.08 -17.13
CA ILE A 269 -8.81 -0.17 -16.76
C ILE A 269 -9.45 -0.84 -15.55
N GLU A 270 -9.69 -0.09 -14.47
CA GLU A 270 -10.34 -0.64 -13.26
C GLU A 270 -11.82 -0.97 -13.54
N GLN A 271 -12.45 -0.24 -14.48
CA GLN A 271 -13.84 -0.47 -14.88
C GLN A 271 -14.06 -1.77 -15.66
N GLU A 272 -13.04 -2.25 -16.36
CA GLU A 272 -13.06 -3.61 -16.94
C GLU A 272 -13.06 -4.70 -15.86
N GLU A 273 -12.50 -4.42 -14.68
CA GLU A 273 -12.43 -5.34 -13.53
C GLU A 273 -13.59 -5.18 -12.53
N GLY A 274 -14.49 -4.24 -12.79
CA GLY A 274 -15.70 -4.00 -12.01
C GLY A 274 -16.08 -2.53 -11.96
N GLY A 275 -15.11 -1.64 -11.75
CA GLY A 275 -15.30 -0.20 -11.64
C GLY A 275 -14.16 0.46 -10.86
N PHE A 276 -14.21 1.80 -10.77
CA PHE A 276 -13.09 2.56 -10.24
C PHE A 276 -13.09 2.63 -8.70
N PRO A 277 -11.94 2.40 -8.03
CA PRO A 277 -11.82 2.55 -6.58
C PRO A 277 -12.00 4.00 -6.12
N TRP A 278 -12.67 4.23 -4.98
CA TRP A 278 -12.66 5.55 -4.35
C TRP A 278 -11.25 5.94 -3.90
N VAL A 279 -10.93 7.22 -3.94
CA VAL A 279 -9.64 7.77 -3.52
C VAL A 279 -9.79 8.47 -2.18
N ILE A 280 -9.26 7.89 -1.11
CA ILE A 280 -9.25 8.51 0.22
C ILE A 280 -7.92 9.21 0.46
N TRP A 281 -8.00 10.51 0.72
CA TRP A 281 -6.91 11.36 1.19
C TRP A 281 -6.96 11.49 2.72
N SER A 282 -6.07 10.77 3.42
CA SER A 282 -5.85 10.90 4.86
C SER A 282 -4.86 12.04 5.12
N LEU A 283 -5.36 13.19 5.59
CA LEU A 283 -4.56 14.39 5.84
C LEU A 283 -4.47 14.67 7.33
N THR A 284 -3.23 14.74 7.81
CA THR A 284 -2.92 15.20 9.16
C THR A 284 -1.85 16.28 9.16
N HIS A 285 -1.73 16.99 10.27
CA HIS A 285 -0.65 17.92 10.51
C HIS A 285 -0.41 18.01 12.02
N LYS A 286 0.81 18.37 12.37
CA LYS A 286 1.27 18.62 13.74
C LYS A 286 0.37 19.56 14.56
N ASP A 287 -0.19 20.54 13.89
CA ASP A 287 -1.18 21.49 14.40
C ASP A 287 -2.54 21.11 13.83
N GLU A 288 -3.46 20.71 14.70
CA GLU A 288 -4.80 20.24 14.33
C GLU A 288 -5.61 21.31 13.60
N ASN A 289 -5.48 22.59 13.98
CA ASN A 289 -6.17 23.67 13.27
C ASN A 289 -5.66 23.78 11.82
N LYS A 290 -4.36 23.54 11.61
CA LYS A 290 -3.78 23.53 10.28
C LYS A 290 -4.13 22.25 9.52
N ALA A 291 -4.27 21.11 10.20
CA ALA A 291 -4.76 19.87 9.60
C ALA A 291 -6.17 20.08 9.03
N GLU A 292 -7.06 20.65 9.84
CA GLU A 292 -8.44 20.94 9.43
C GLU A 292 -8.52 21.93 8.27
N ARG A 293 -7.82 23.07 8.35
CA ARG A 293 -7.77 24.03 7.24
C ARG A 293 -7.25 23.41 5.94
N ARG A 294 -6.29 22.48 6.01
CA ARG A 294 -5.77 21.78 4.84
C ARG A 294 -6.80 20.82 4.25
N ARG A 295 -7.53 20.08 5.08
CA ARG A 295 -8.62 19.20 4.63
C ARG A 295 -9.71 19.99 3.92
N VAL A 296 -10.15 21.11 4.51
CA VAL A 296 -11.12 22.04 3.90
C VAL A 296 -10.57 22.58 2.57
N ALA A 297 -9.35 23.12 2.56
CA ALA A 297 -8.77 23.70 1.35
C ALA A 297 -8.56 22.67 0.23
N LEU A 298 -8.23 21.41 0.54
CA LEU A 298 -8.13 20.36 -0.47
C LEU A 298 -9.52 20.03 -1.04
N ARG A 299 -10.55 19.90 -0.19
CA ARG A 299 -11.91 19.62 -0.65
C ARG A 299 -12.44 20.74 -1.56
N GLU A 300 -12.32 21.99 -1.13
CA GLU A 300 -12.70 23.14 -1.96
C GLU A 300 -11.91 23.19 -3.27
N ALA A 301 -10.63 22.84 -3.26
CA ALA A 301 -9.83 22.83 -4.47
C ALA A 301 -10.22 21.68 -5.42
N ILE A 302 -10.65 20.52 -4.90
CA ILE A 302 -11.20 19.43 -5.71
C ILE A 302 -12.53 19.84 -6.33
N ASP A 303 -13.45 20.38 -5.53
CA ASP A 303 -14.79 20.79 -5.98
C ASP A 303 -14.76 21.88 -7.06
N ASN A 304 -13.77 22.77 -7.00
CA ASN A 304 -13.61 23.87 -7.96
C ASN A 304 -12.79 23.49 -9.21
N ASP A 305 -12.16 22.31 -9.24
CA ASP A 305 -11.35 21.88 -10.38
C ASP A 305 -12.20 21.19 -11.44
N ARG A 306 -12.42 21.89 -12.55
CA ARG A 306 -13.22 21.38 -13.69
C ARG A 306 -12.69 20.11 -14.35
N GLN A 307 -11.44 19.73 -14.05
CA GLN A 307 -10.88 18.51 -14.60
C GLN A 307 -11.22 17.29 -13.76
N LEU A 308 -11.67 17.45 -12.51
CA LEU A 308 -11.90 16.37 -11.56
C LEU A 308 -13.39 16.03 -11.46
N ASP A 309 -13.68 14.76 -11.23
CA ASP A 309 -14.96 14.33 -10.67
C ASP A 309 -14.82 14.32 -9.14
N PRO A 310 -15.47 15.22 -8.39
CA PRO A 310 -15.30 15.28 -6.94
C PRO A 310 -15.83 14.03 -6.23
N ASN A 311 -16.75 13.27 -6.84
CA ASN A 311 -17.42 12.14 -6.18
C ASN A 311 -16.52 10.93 -5.92
N ILE A 312 -15.38 10.83 -6.61
CA ILE A 312 -14.42 9.74 -6.37
C ILE A 312 -13.46 10.06 -5.21
N PHE A 313 -13.39 11.31 -4.73
CA PHE A 313 -12.41 11.73 -3.73
C PHE A 313 -13.04 11.95 -2.36
N HIS A 314 -12.45 11.34 -1.34
CA HIS A 314 -12.81 11.59 0.06
C HIS A 314 -11.60 12.13 0.82
N VAL A 315 -11.70 13.35 1.34
CA VAL A 315 -10.67 13.94 2.19
C VAL A 315 -11.05 13.73 3.66
N ALA A 316 -10.18 13.14 4.47
CA ALA A 316 -10.50 12.75 5.83
C ALA A 316 -9.33 12.98 6.80
N ALA A 317 -9.63 13.13 8.10
CA ALA A 317 -8.64 12.94 9.15
C ALA A 317 -8.31 11.43 9.29
N PRO A 318 -7.13 11.05 9.79
CA PRO A 318 -6.74 9.64 9.92
C PRO A 318 -7.79 8.77 10.63
N GLU A 319 -8.32 9.24 11.75
CA GLU A 319 -9.33 8.54 12.55
C GLU A 319 -10.70 8.40 11.87
N GLN A 320 -10.93 9.11 10.76
CA GLN A 320 -12.15 9.04 9.97
C GLN A 320 -12.05 8.07 8.80
N VAL A 321 -10.85 7.62 8.42
CA VAL A 321 -10.64 6.73 7.28
C VAL A 321 -11.34 5.38 7.48
N LEU A 322 -11.12 4.73 8.62
CA LEU A 322 -11.78 3.45 8.93
C LEU A 322 -13.32 3.57 8.95
N PRO A 323 -13.93 4.57 9.62
CA PRO A 323 -15.37 4.81 9.53
C PRO A 323 -15.92 5.02 8.12
N ILE A 324 -15.14 5.64 7.21
CA ILE A 324 -15.52 5.79 5.80
C ILE A 324 -15.55 4.41 5.14
N ILE A 325 -14.44 3.66 5.24
CA ILE A 325 -14.32 2.32 4.66
C ILE A 325 -15.42 1.38 5.17
N GLN A 326 -15.76 1.45 6.46
CA GLN A 326 -16.84 0.63 7.04
C GLN A 326 -18.22 0.91 6.44
N LYS A 327 -18.50 2.14 6.02
CA LYS A 327 -19.79 2.49 5.37
C LYS A 327 -19.90 1.96 3.94
N GLY A 328 -18.76 1.67 3.29
CA GLY A 328 -18.72 1.17 1.92
C GLY A 328 -19.33 2.14 0.91
N ALA A 329 -19.90 1.66 -0.19
CA ALA A 329 -20.63 2.46 -1.19
C ALA A 329 -21.82 3.33 -0.69
N THR A 330 -22.06 3.42 0.63
CA THR A 330 -23.14 4.24 1.23
C THR A 330 -22.64 5.63 1.66
N ILE A 331 -21.46 6.06 1.21
CA ILE A 331 -20.82 7.33 1.63
C ILE A 331 -21.37 8.51 0.85
#